data_AF-A0A432XYC1-F1
#
_entry.id   AF-A0A432XYC1-F1
#
_cell.length_a   1.000
_cell.length_b   1.000
_cell.length_c   1.000
_cell.angle_alpha   90.00
_cell.angle_beta   90.00
_cell.angle_gamma   90.00
#
_symmetry.space_group_name_H-M   'P 1'
#
loop_
_entity.id
_entity.type
_entity.pdbx_description
1 polymer ?
#
loop_
_entity_poly.entity_id
_entity_poly.type
_entity_poly.pdbx_seq_one_letter_code
_entity_poly.pdbx_strand_id
1 'polypeptide(L)'
;MKGGNGVGTSELTYDGLGNIRSYDQSLLDRELSYHYSDSTNRLIAVEGAGPAYDAFTYDARGNVIDNGTRTFTYNHANQLVQSGDIRYRYDGHSRRVMETNNGSHRYSFYRLDGTLVYRETEAGSINYVYLGDKLIAKDGYIPEDSGTQHYQPFGESIEGAVDDVGYTGHRFDADTGLVYMQARYYDPVIGRFYSNDPIGFRDVHSFNRYAYANNNPYKYIDPDGRDATRIGQRLDLRVQRLASGEINTQQYNAENMAEAAGGLGAVSLLIPGPEDIALAGVLGRASTIGRGKQVGNMIKADGSTKASDIKSKAGSVGFKPTQSGNGPLKMVDENGTARVTIKGGSERAPGSRGPHVELKDSSGQRVNPAGEPVTRRSPENHTPIRNDL
;
A
#
# COMPACT_ATOMS: atom_id res chain seq x y z
N MET A 1 -2.29 19.44 -17.30
CA MET A 1 -3.14 20.38 -16.52
C MET A 1 -2.32 21.64 -16.31
N LYS A 2 -2.84 22.83 -16.67
CA LYS A 2 -2.17 24.10 -16.38
C LYS A 2 -2.63 24.57 -15.00
N GLY A 3 -1.83 24.30 -13.97
CA GLY A 3 -1.99 24.85 -12.63
C GLY A 3 -1.42 26.27 -12.57
N GLY A 4 -2.09 27.15 -11.83
CA GLY A 4 -1.78 28.57 -11.75
C GLY A 4 -0.37 28.90 -11.24
N ASN A 5 0.04 30.13 -11.53
CA ASN A 5 1.31 30.79 -11.20
C ASN A 5 2.03 30.21 -9.97
N GLY A 6 3.15 29.51 -10.19
CA GLY A 6 4.07 29.09 -9.13
C GLY A 6 4.67 27.68 -9.28
N VAL A 7 4.15 26.84 -10.18
CA VAL A 7 4.74 25.50 -10.41
C VAL A 7 5.70 25.60 -11.59
N GLY A 8 7.01 25.65 -11.32
CA GLY A 8 8.04 25.53 -12.34
C GLY A 8 7.86 24.23 -13.13
N THR A 9 8.43 24.19 -14.34
CA THR A 9 8.40 23.01 -15.20
C THR A 9 9.61 22.14 -14.93
N SER A 10 9.42 20.84 -14.75
CA SER A 10 10.53 19.89 -14.72
C SER A 10 10.54 19.05 -15.99
N GLU A 11 11.72 18.83 -16.55
CA GLU A 11 11.94 17.94 -17.68
C GLU A 11 12.85 16.79 -17.26
N LEU A 12 12.50 15.57 -17.66
CA LEU A 12 13.31 14.37 -17.41
C LEU A 12 13.50 13.60 -18.70
N THR A 13 14.72 13.15 -18.92
CA THR A 13 15.05 12.23 -20.01
C THR A 13 15.47 10.89 -19.46
N TYR A 14 15.24 9.83 -20.24
CA TYR A 14 15.56 8.46 -19.86
C TYR A 14 16.28 7.74 -20.99
N ASP A 15 17.11 6.76 -20.64
CA ASP A 15 17.60 5.77 -21.61
C ASP A 15 16.58 4.63 -21.83
N GLY A 16 16.92 3.71 -22.74
CA GLY A 16 16.09 2.55 -23.08
C GLY A 16 15.88 1.55 -21.94
N LEU A 17 16.62 1.66 -20.84
CA LEU A 17 16.48 0.84 -19.62
C LEU A 17 15.73 1.60 -18.51
N GLY A 18 15.25 2.81 -18.80
CA GLY A 18 14.53 3.65 -17.83
C GLY A 18 15.43 4.30 -16.79
N ASN A 19 16.74 4.40 -17.02
CA ASN A 19 17.60 5.22 -16.17
C ASN A 19 17.40 6.69 -16.51
N ILE A 20 17.24 7.57 -15.51
CA ILE A 20 17.20 9.02 -15.74
C ILE A 20 18.56 9.43 -16.32
N ARG A 21 18.58 10.21 -17.40
CA ARG A 21 19.79 10.77 -18.02
C ARG A 21 19.98 12.25 -17.72
N SER A 22 18.88 13.00 -17.70
CA SER A 22 18.86 14.38 -17.22
C SER A 22 17.59 14.67 -16.43
N TYR A 23 17.68 15.60 -15.49
CA TYR A 23 16.56 16.12 -14.73
C TYR A 23 16.72 17.64 -14.54
N ASP A 24 15.94 18.41 -15.30
CA ASP A 24 15.77 19.84 -15.10
C ASP A 24 14.76 20.09 -13.97
N GLN A 25 15.24 20.74 -12.92
CA GLN A 25 14.49 21.13 -11.74
C GLN A 25 14.38 22.65 -11.67
N SER A 26 13.68 23.26 -12.62
CA SER A 26 13.52 24.72 -12.68
C SER A 26 13.05 25.39 -11.38
N LEU A 27 12.29 24.68 -10.53
CA LEU A 27 11.87 25.19 -9.21
C LEU A 27 13.04 25.40 -8.24
N LEU A 28 14.11 24.61 -8.39
CA LEU A 28 15.33 24.72 -7.58
C LEU A 28 16.48 25.39 -8.34
N ASP A 29 16.22 25.90 -9.55
CA ASP A 29 17.23 26.47 -10.46
C ASP A 29 18.44 25.53 -10.65
N ARG A 30 18.15 24.24 -10.88
CA ARG A 30 19.14 23.17 -10.91
C ARG A 30 18.90 22.22 -12.05
N GLU A 31 19.97 21.84 -12.74
CA GLU A 31 19.95 20.78 -13.75
C GLU A 31 20.88 19.64 -13.32
N LEU A 32 20.37 18.41 -13.41
CA LEU A 32 21.10 17.21 -13.04
C LEU A 32 21.43 16.38 -14.27
N SER A 33 22.69 15.95 -14.40
CA SER A 33 23.14 15.04 -15.45
C SER A 33 23.64 13.73 -14.85
N TYR A 34 23.12 12.60 -15.34
CA TYR A 34 23.33 11.28 -14.75
C TYR A 34 24.25 10.44 -15.62
N HIS A 35 25.31 9.92 -15.01
CA HIS A 35 26.33 9.11 -15.68
C HIS A 35 26.22 7.68 -15.18
N TYR A 36 26.14 6.72 -16.11
CA TYR A 36 26.04 5.29 -15.78
C TYR A 36 27.23 4.54 -16.36
N SER A 37 27.65 3.47 -15.70
CA SER A 37 28.59 2.52 -16.27
C SER A 37 27.96 1.78 -17.44
N ASP A 38 28.62 1.81 -18.61
CA ASP A 38 28.16 1.07 -19.79
C ASP A 38 28.15 -0.45 -19.60
N SER A 39 28.95 -0.96 -18.66
CA SER A 39 29.07 -2.40 -18.41
C SER A 39 28.03 -2.94 -17.42
N THR A 40 27.61 -2.13 -16.44
CA THR A 40 26.72 -2.59 -15.36
C THR A 40 25.39 -1.85 -15.30
N ASN A 41 25.21 -0.78 -16.08
CA ASN A 41 24.06 0.13 -16.00
C ASN A 41 23.81 0.69 -14.59
N ARG A 42 24.86 0.80 -13.78
CA ARG A 42 24.81 1.39 -12.44
C ARG A 42 25.18 2.86 -12.53
N LEU A 43 24.51 3.69 -11.74
CA LEU A 43 24.80 5.11 -11.63
C LEU A 43 26.22 5.27 -11.08
N ILE A 44 27.07 6.06 -11.72
CA ILE A 44 28.45 6.30 -11.27
C ILE A 44 28.66 7.74 -10.80
N ALA A 45 27.86 8.70 -11.27
CA ALA A 45 27.90 10.09 -10.83
C ALA A 45 26.60 10.82 -11.21
N VAL A 46 26.26 11.88 -10.48
CA VAL A 46 25.25 12.88 -10.86
C VAL A 46 25.86 14.26 -10.76
N GLU A 47 26.12 14.88 -11.91
CA GLU A 47 26.58 16.26 -11.98
C GLU A 47 25.42 17.22 -11.66
N GLY A 48 25.74 18.35 -11.02
CA GLY A 48 24.75 19.37 -10.65
C GLY A 48 24.04 19.14 -9.31
N ALA A 49 24.16 17.95 -8.70
CA ALA A 49 23.55 17.63 -7.41
C ALA A 49 24.42 18.02 -6.19
N GLY A 50 25.64 18.52 -6.44
CA GLY A 50 26.64 18.84 -5.42
C GLY A 50 27.63 17.71 -5.18
N PRO A 51 28.66 17.93 -4.32
CA PRO A 51 29.81 17.03 -4.20
C PRO A 51 29.48 15.65 -3.62
N ALA A 52 28.30 15.50 -3.00
CA ALA A 52 27.80 14.24 -2.47
C ALA A 52 27.29 13.26 -3.53
N TYR A 53 27.51 13.56 -4.81
CA TYR A 53 27.03 12.78 -5.94
C TYR A 53 28.09 12.61 -7.04
N ASP A 54 29.33 13.06 -6.80
CA ASP A 54 30.42 13.02 -7.79
C ASP A 54 30.87 11.59 -8.11
N ALA A 55 30.64 10.63 -7.21
CA ALA A 55 31.02 9.24 -7.40
C ALA A 55 30.12 8.27 -6.64
N PHE A 56 29.65 7.20 -7.30
CA PHE A 56 28.93 6.11 -6.66
C PHE A 56 29.71 4.79 -6.78
N THR A 57 29.84 4.09 -5.66
CA THR A 57 30.41 2.73 -5.64
C THR A 57 29.44 1.75 -4.99
N TYR A 58 29.60 0.47 -5.34
CA TYR A 58 28.64 -0.57 -4.98
C TYR A 58 29.32 -1.82 -4.43
N ASP A 59 28.63 -2.52 -3.53
CA ASP A 59 29.00 -3.89 -3.19
C ASP A 59 28.63 -4.88 -4.32
N ALA A 60 29.04 -6.14 -4.17
CA ALA A 60 28.76 -7.20 -5.13
C ALA A 60 27.25 -7.48 -5.31
N ARG A 61 26.41 -7.12 -4.33
CA ARG A 61 24.95 -7.29 -4.38
C ARG A 61 24.24 -6.07 -4.98
N GLY A 62 24.99 -5.01 -5.31
CA GLY A 62 24.49 -3.79 -5.92
C GLY A 62 23.92 -2.79 -4.92
N ASN A 63 24.33 -2.85 -3.65
CA ASN A 63 24.04 -1.78 -2.70
C ASN A 63 25.08 -0.67 -2.86
N VAL A 64 24.65 0.60 -2.88
CA VAL A 64 25.55 1.77 -2.85
C VAL A 64 26.30 1.76 -1.53
N ILE A 65 27.62 1.64 -1.57
CA ILE A 65 28.49 1.66 -0.38
C ILE A 65 29.26 2.97 -0.21
N ASP A 66 29.28 3.82 -1.23
CA ASP A 66 29.83 5.17 -1.19
C ASP A 66 29.09 6.02 -2.23
N ASN A 67 28.67 7.23 -1.85
CA ASN A 67 28.08 8.23 -2.77
C ASN A 67 29.00 9.44 -3.01
N GLY A 68 30.25 9.40 -2.55
CA GLY A 68 31.23 10.47 -2.68
C GLY A 68 31.37 11.31 -1.40
N THR A 69 30.36 11.31 -0.52
CA THR A 69 30.42 12.01 0.78
C THR A 69 30.23 11.07 1.97
N ARG A 70 29.41 10.03 1.82
CA ARG A 70 29.10 9.09 2.89
C ARG A 70 29.36 7.66 2.43
N THR A 71 29.85 6.86 3.36
CA THR A 71 29.96 5.41 3.21
C THR A 71 28.77 4.71 3.86
N PHE A 72 28.41 3.56 3.31
CA PHE A 72 27.24 2.78 3.72
C PHE A 72 27.61 1.30 3.86
N THR A 73 27.23 0.68 4.97
CA THR A 73 27.48 -0.75 5.23
C THR A 73 26.18 -1.52 5.35
N TYR A 74 26.06 -2.65 4.64
CA TYR A 74 24.86 -3.48 4.61
C TYR A 74 25.12 -4.86 5.19
N ASN A 75 24.18 -5.37 5.97
CA ASN A 75 24.24 -6.75 6.47
C ASN A 75 23.87 -7.78 5.38
N HIS A 76 23.87 -9.07 5.73
CA HIS A 76 23.50 -10.15 4.79
C HIS A 76 22.05 -10.10 4.31
N ALA A 77 21.16 -9.47 5.06
CA ALA A 77 19.76 -9.24 4.68
C ALA A 77 19.56 -7.99 3.79
N ASN A 78 20.65 -7.38 3.28
CA ASN A 78 20.64 -6.14 2.50
C ASN A 78 20.04 -4.93 3.24
N GLN A 79 20.08 -4.93 4.57
CA GLN A 79 19.67 -3.78 5.37
C GLN A 79 20.88 -2.87 5.61
N LEU A 80 20.71 -1.55 5.45
CA LEU A 80 21.73 -0.57 5.80
C LEU A 80 21.91 -0.57 7.32
N VAL A 81 23.06 -1.02 7.81
CA VAL A 81 23.36 -1.10 9.25
C VAL A 81 24.27 0.01 9.75
N GLN A 82 24.95 0.73 8.84
CA GLN A 82 25.81 1.85 9.22
C GLN A 82 25.96 2.88 8.09
N SER A 83 25.92 4.17 8.44
CA SER A 83 26.31 5.30 7.59
C SER A 83 27.16 6.28 8.40
N GLY A 84 28.45 6.41 8.07
CA GLY A 84 29.40 7.12 8.94
C GLY A 84 29.39 6.55 10.37
N ASP A 85 29.16 7.40 11.37
CA ASP A 85 29.07 7.01 12.78
C ASP A 85 27.70 6.46 13.21
N ILE A 86 26.69 6.61 12.34
CA ILE A 86 25.32 6.24 12.63
C ILE A 86 25.14 4.75 12.40
N ARG A 87 24.58 4.05 13.40
CA ARG A 87 24.31 2.62 13.36
C ARG A 87 22.82 2.35 13.46
N TYR A 88 22.33 1.37 12.70
CA TYR A 88 20.92 1.02 12.63
C TYR A 88 20.67 -0.41 13.11
N ARG A 89 19.54 -0.64 13.79
CA ARG A 89 19.04 -1.99 14.11
C ARG A 89 17.61 -2.19 13.63
N TYR A 90 17.32 -3.42 13.28
CA TYR A 90 16.06 -3.85 12.68
C TYR A 90 15.39 -4.91 13.53
N ASP A 91 14.06 -4.95 13.48
CA ASP A 91 13.28 -6.05 14.05
C ASP A 91 13.19 -7.26 13.09
N GLY A 92 12.51 -8.33 13.54
CA GLY A 92 12.30 -9.53 12.74
C GLY A 92 11.44 -9.33 11.48
N HIS A 93 10.76 -8.19 11.34
CA HIS A 93 10.00 -7.81 10.15
C HIS A 93 10.81 -6.90 9.21
N SER A 94 12.11 -6.72 9.47
CA SER A 94 13.01 -5.85 8.71
C SER A 94 12.68 -4.35 8.79
N ARG A 95 12.04 -3.91 9.88
CA ARG A 95 11.78 -2.48 10.14
C ARG A 95 12.85 -1.93 11.06
N ARG A 96 13.36 -0.73 10.78
CA ARG A 96 14.41 -0.08 11.56
C ARG A 96 13.83 0.45 12.86
N VAL A 97 14.12 -0.23 13.96
CA VAL A 97 13.57 0.11 15.28
C VAL A 97 14.50 0.98 16.11
N MET A 98 15.79 1.07 15.75
CA MET A 98 16.77 1.85 16.50
C MET A 98 17.82 2.45 15.60
N GLU A 99 18.23 3.67 15.95
CA GLU A 99 19.34 4.41 15.39
C GLU A 99 20.25 4.85 16.53
N THR A 100 21.56 4.72 16.34
CA THR A 100 22.56 5.19 17.30
C THR A 100 23.50 6.16 16.63
N ASN A 101 23.61 7.37 17.16
CA ASN A 101 24.57 8.38 16.69
C ASN A 101 25.36 8.89 17.90
N ASN A 102 26.70 8.81 17.86
CA ASN A 102 27.58 9.26 18.95
C ASN A 102 27.17 8.77 20.36
N GLY A 103 26.70 7.52 20.46
CA GLY A 103 26.28 6.90 21.72
C GLY A 103 24.84 7.22 22.14
N SER A 104 24.18 8.17 21.50
CA SER A 104 22.76 8.44 21.71
C SER A 104 21.87 7.49 20.92
N HIS A 105 20.75 7.07 21.51
CA HIS A 105 19.80 6.13 20.92
C HIS A 105 18.47 6.79 20.61
N ARG A 106 18.00 6.59 19.38
CA ARG A 106 16.66 7.00 18.90
C ARG A 106 15.87 5.74 18.57
N TYR A 107 14.64 5.64 19.06
CA TYR A 107 13.78 4.46 18.86
C TYR A 107 12.62 4.79 17.92
N SER A 108 12.13 3.79 17.18
CA SER A 108 11.00 3.92 16.26
C SER A 108 10.10 2.70 16.37
N PHE A 109 8.79 2.94 16.46
CA PHE A 109 7.79 1.89 16.64
C PHE A 109 6.76 1.97 15.52
N TYR A 110 6.38 0.79 15.05
CA TYR A 110 5.57 0.63 13.86
C TYR A 110 4.35 -0.25 14.14
N ARG A 111 3.22 0.08 13.52
CA ARG A 111 2.12 -0.88 13.35
C ARG A 111 2.60 -2.09 12.55
N LEU A 112 1.87 -3.20 12.65
CA LEU A 112 2.19 -4.44 11.90
C LEU A 112 2.33 -4.22 10.39
N ASP A 113 1.60 -3.25 9.83
CA ASP A 113 1.67 -2.90 8.41
C ASP A 113 2.86 -2.03 8.01
N GLY A 114 3.74 -1.67 8.95
CA GLY A 114 4.92 -0.84 8.73
C GLY A 114 4.71 0.66 8.91
N THR A 115 3.51 1.12 9.28
CA THR A 115 3.28 2.54 9.56
C THR A 115 4.00 2.98 10.83
N LEU A 116 4.87 4.00 10.75
CA LEU A 116 5.52 4.61 11.92
C LEU A 116 4.46 5.27 12.81
N VAL A 117 4.45 4.98 14.10
CA VAL A 117 3.45 5.53 15.06
C VAL A 117 4.06 6.24 16.25
N TYR A 118 5.30 5.94 16.58
CA TYR A 118 6.00 6.58 17.69
C TYR A 118 7.50 6.65 17.44
N ARG A 119 8.11 7.73 17.91
CA ARG A 119 9.56 7.85 18.02
C ARG A 119 9.98 8.36 19.38
N GLU A 120 11.08 7.80 19.88
CA GLU A 120 11.84 8.40 20.97
C GLU A 120 13.06 9.10 20.38
N THR A 121 13.23 10.39 20.68
CA THR A 121 14.40 11.18 20.29
C THR A 121 15.07 11.78 21.52
N GLU A 122 16.27 12.34 21.35
CA GLU A 122 16.94 13.05 22.45
C GLU A 122 16.14 14.25 22.96
N ALA A 123 15.40 14.92 22.08
CA ALA A 123 14.60 16.09 22.41
C ALA A 123 13.24 15.75 23.03
N GLY A 124 12.82 14.49 22.92
CA GLY A 124 11.55 13.99 23.44
C GLY A 124 10.85 12.99 22.51
N SER A 125 9.71 12.50 22.97
CA SER A 125 8.88 11.53 22.27
C SER A 125 7.93 12.18 21.26
N ILE A 126 7.70 11.53 20.12
CA ILE A 126 6.75 11.98 19.08
C ILE A 126 5.75 10.87 18.80
N ASN A 127 4.46 11.15 19.00
CA ASN A 127 3.33 10.33 18.58
C ASN A 127 2.84 10.80 17.20
N TYR A 128 2.64 9.86 16.27
CA TYR A 128 2.10 10.16 14.95
C TYR A 128 0.64 9.71 14.87
N VAL A 129 -0.26 10.67 14.65
CA VAL A 129 -1.71 10.45 14.62
C VAL A 129 -2.18 10.40 13.18
N TYR A 130 -2.76 9.26 12.79
CA TYR A 130 -3.21 9.01 11.42
C TYR A 130 -4.72 8.86 11.32
N LEU A 131 -5.29 9.39 10.23
CA LEU A 131 -6.61 9.03 9.75
C LEU A 131 -6.47 8.15 8.50
N GLY A 132 -6.62 6.84 8.69
CA GLY A 132 -6.23 5.85 7.67
C GLY A 132 -4.72 5.92 7.41
N ASP A 133 -4.35 6.27 6.18
CA ASP A 133 -2.94 6.39 5.75
C ASP A 133 -2.40 7.82 5.81
N LYS A 134 -3.27 8.78 6.13
CA LYS A 134 -2.91 10.19 6.15
C LYS A 134 -2.45 10.56 7.56
N LEU A 135 -1.22 11.02 7.69
CA LEU A 135 -0.75 11.69 8.91
C LEU A 135 -1.55 12.98 9.05
N ILE A 136 -2.25 13.15 10.17
CA ILE A 136 -3.12 14.32 10.42
C ILE A 136 -2.65 15.16 11.59
N ALA A 137 -1.86 14.59 12.51
CA ALA A 137 -1.27 15.33 13.62
C ALA A 137 -0.03 14.62 14.17
N LYS A 138 0.80 15.39 14.88
CA LYS A 138 1.87 14.91 15.76
C LYS A 138 1.54 15.36 17.19
N ASP A 139 1.89 14.56 18.18
CA ASP A 139 1.73 14.87 19.60
C ASP A 139 3.02 14.56 20.38
N GLY A 140 3.33 15.33 21.42
CA GLY A 140 4.62 15.30 22.13
C GLY A 140 5.60 16.36 21.62
N TYR A 141 6.85 15.96 21.36
CA TYR A 141 7.87 16.84 20.82
C TYR A 141 7.60 17.14 19.34
N ILE A 142 7.50 18.42 19.01
CA ILE A 142 7.34 18.93 17.64
C ILE A 142 8.53 19.88 17.41
N PRO A 143 9.44 19.59 16.46
CA PRO A 143 10.53 20.49 16.11
C PRO A 143 10.01 21.90 15.80
N GLU A 144 10.70 22.94 16.25
CA GLU A 144 10.28 24.35 16.09
C GLU A 144 10.13 24.77 14.63
N ASP A 145 10.83 24.10 13.73
CA ASP A 145 10.83 24.30 12.29
C ASP A 145 9.73 23.51 11.57
N SER A 146 8.94 22.67 12.27
CA SER A 146 7.87 21.87 11.65
C SER A 146 6.84 22.75 10.93
N GLY A 147 6.41 22.33 9.74
CA GLY A 147 5.57 23.17 8.91
C GLY A 147 4.91 22.46 7.73
N THR A 148 4.46 23.24 6.75
CA THR A 148 3.99 22.68 5.47
C THR A 148 5.19 22.45 4.56
N GLN A 149 5.32 21.24 4.02
CA GLN A 149 6.33 20.90 3.02
C GLN A 149 5.70 20.59 1.67
N HIS A 150 6.37 21.06 0.64
CA HIS A 150 6.12 20.72 -0.74
C HIS A 150 7.33 19.98 -1.30
N TYR A 151 7.04 19.08 -2.24
CA TYR A 151 8.05 18.23 -2.83
C TYR A 151 8.05 18.37 -4.33
N GLN A 152 9.25 18.30 -4.89
CA GLN A 152 9.44 17.96 -6.29
C GLN A 152 8.86 16.56 -6.59
N PRO A 153 8.67 16.20 -7.88
CA PRO A 153 8.07 14.92 -8.26
C PRO A 153 8.72 13.71 -7.59
N PHE A 154 10.04 13.69 -7.50
CA PHE A 154 10.82 12.61 -6.87
C PHE A 154 11.08 12.83 -5.36
N GLY A 155 10.44 13.80 -4.73
CA GLY A 155 10.42 13.89 -3.27
C GLY A 155 11.47 14.78 -2.64
N GLU A 156 12.26 15.50 -3.44
CA GLU A 156 13.14 16.53 -2.90
C GLU A 156 12.31 17.69 -2.39
N SER A 157 12.56 18.10 -1.15
CA SER A 157 11.81 19.19 -0.51
C SER A 157 12.16 20.54 -1.15
N ILE A 158 11.16 21.38 -1.33
CA ILE A 158 11.34 22.76 -1.83
C ILE A 158 11.75 23.68 -0.67
N GLU A 159 11.20 23.47 0.52
CA GLU A 159 11.46 24.26 1.72
C GLU A 159 12.64 23.74 2.55
N GLY A 160 13.26 22.63 2.14
CA GLY A 160 14.20 21.87 2.96
C GLY A 160 13.51 20.89 3.91
N ALA A 161 14.30 20.14 4.67
CA ALA A 161 13.79 19.07 5.53
C ALA A 161 13.32 19.60 6.88
N VAL A 162 12.06 20.04 6.95
CA VAL A 162 11.45 20.59 8.18
C VAL A 162 10.62 19.59 8.98
N ASP A 163 10.39 18.38 8.46
CA ASP A 163 9.70 17.29 9.14
C ASP A 163 10.39 15.97 8.83
N ASP A 164 10.36 15.10 9.83
CA ASP A 164 10.93 13.79 9.74
C ASP A 164 10.06 12.78 8.98
N VAL A 165 8.73 12.91 9.01
CA VAL A 165 7.80 12.14 8.16
C VAL A 165 7.24 13.06 7.09
N GLY A 166 7.49 12.72 5.84
CA GLY A 166 7.22 13.61 4.73
C GLY A 166 6.79 12.85 3.48
N TYR A 167 7.66 12.88 2.46
CA TYR A 167 7.38 12.36 1.12
C TYR A 167 6.76 10.95 1.15
N THR A 168 5.52 10.85 0.67
CA THR A 168 4.71 9.61 0.60
C THR A 168 4.48 8.86 1.92
N GLY A 169 4.71 9.53 3.06
CA GLY A 169 4.51 9.00 4.41
C GLY A 169 5.74 8.29 4.98
N HIS A 170 6.89 8.42 4.33
CA HIS A 170 8.15 7.83 4.77
C HIS A 170 8.97 8.78 5.61
N ARG A 171 9.92 8.21 6.37
CA ARG A 171 10.81 8.98 7.23
C ARG A 171 12.00 9.50 6.45
N PHE A 172 12.24 10.81 6.46
CA PHE A 172 13.47 11.43 5.99
C PHE A 172 14.53 11.42 7.11
N ASP A 173 15.74 10.96 6.79
CA ASP A 173 16.89 10.97 7.69
C ASP A 173 17.81 12.12 7.32
N ALA A 174 17.62 13.27 7.96
CA ALA A 174 18.39 14.48 7.73
C ALA A 174 19.90 14.28 7.82
N ASP A 175 20.35 13.37 8.70
CA ASP A 175 21.75 12.99 8.79
C ASP A 175 22.30 12.51 7.44
N THR A 176 21.55 11.69 6.70
CA THR A 176 22.01 11.06 5.45
C THR A 176 21.49 11.72 4.18
N GLY A 177 20.43 12.52 4.27
CA GLY A 177 19.70 13.03 3.11
C GLY A 177 18.80 11.99 2.44
N LEU A 178 18.64 10.80 3.01
CA LEU A 178 17.88 9.70 2.44
C LEU A 178 16.51 9.55 3.11
N VAL A 179 15.55 9.05 2.34
CA VAL A 179 14.23 8.62 2.81
C VAL A 179 14.27 7.14 3.13
N TYR A 180 14.01 6.78 4.39
CA TYR A 180 13.85 5.41 4.84
C TYR A 180 12.46 4.89 4.46
N MET A 181 12.42 4.02 3.44
CA MET A 181 11.20 3.38 2.95
C MET A 181 11.07 1.93 3.41
N GLN A 182 11.53 1.60 4.61
CA GLN A 182 11.56 0.23 5.13
C GLN A 182 12.54 -0.69 4.42
N ALA A 183 12.15 -1.29 3.29
CA ALA A 183 12.98 -2.30 2.62
C ALA A 183 14.20 -1.68 1.91
N ARG A 184 14.13 -0.40 1.56
CA ARG A 184 15.20 0.33 0.86
C ARG A 184 15.34 1.75 1.36
N TYR A 185 16.51 2.32 1.14
CA TYR A 185 16.78 3.75 1.28
C TYR A 185 16.66 4.40 -0.08
N TYR A 186 15.87 5.47 -0.14
CA TYR A 186 15.57 6.23 -1.33
C TYR A 186 16.22 7.60 -1.25
N ASP A 187 16.81 8.04 -2.35
CA ASP A 187 17.41 9.35 -2.47
C ASP A 187 16.48 10.27 -3.27
N PRO A 188 15.85 11.27 -2.62
CA PRO A 188 14.91 12.16 -3.27
C PRO A 188 15.59 13.16 -4.23
N VAL A 189 16.88 13.44 -4.06
CA VAL A 189 17.65 14.38 -4.90
C VAL A 189 17.86 13.76 -6.28
N ILE A 190 18.28 12.50 -6.32
CA ILE A 190 18.56 11.78 -7.59
C ILE A 190 17.40 10.89 -8.06
N GLY A 191 16.34 10.77 -7.27
CA GLY A 191 15.16 9.98 -7.60
C GLY A 191 15.42 8.48 -7.73
N ARG A 192 16.34 7.91 -6.93
CA ARG A 192 16.77 6.51 -7.04
C ARG A 192 16.95 5.82 -5.68
N PHE A 193 16.74 4.51 -5.66
CA PHE A 193 17.08 3.69 -4.49
C PHE A 193 18.58 3.41 -4.40
N TYR A 194 19.08 3.23 -3.18
CA TYR A 194 20.48 2.88 -2.90
C TYR A 194 20.75 1.37 -2.90
N SER A 195 19.72 0.56 -3.09
CA SER A 195 19.85 -0.89 -3.18
C SER A 195 18.90 -1.46 -4.23
N ASN A 196 19.26 -2.64 -4.71
CA ASN A 196 18.44 -3.40 -5.64
C ASN A 196 17.08 -3.75 -5.03
N ASP A 197 16.03 -3.68 -5.84
CA ASP A 197 14.69 -4.15 -5.47
C ASP A 197 14.72 -5.62 -4.98
N PRO A 198 14.23 -5.92 -3.76
CA PRO A 198 14.26 -7.26 -3.22
C PRO A 198 13.28 -8.23 -3.89
N ILE A 199 12.24 -7.75 -4.59
CA ILE A 199 11.25 -8.63 -5.27
C ILE A 199 11.85 -9.26 -6.54
N GLY A 200 12.84 -8.61 -7.16
CA GLY A 200 13.47 -9.10 -8.39
C GLY A 200 12.61 -8.82 -9.63
N PHE A 201 12.70 -9.68 -10.64
CA PHE A 201 11.97 -9.49 -11.90
C PHE A 201 10.50 -9.92 -11.79
N ARG A 202 9.58 -9.03 -12.18
CA ARG A 202 8.15 -9.32 -12.29
C ARG A 202 7.57 -8.86 -13.62
N ASP A 203 7.93 -7.66 -14.05
CA ASP A 203 7.44 -7.03 -15.27
C ASP A 203 8.52 -6.15 -15.91
N VAL A 204 8.16 -5.46 -16.99
CA VAL A 204 9.08 -4.61 -17.76
C VAL A 204 9.70 -3.48 -16.93
N HIS A 205 9.01 -2.99 -15.89
CA HIS A 205 9.56 -1.95 -15.01
C HIS A 205 10.57 -2.52 -14.01
N SER A 206 10.46 -3.81 -13.64
CA SER A 206 11.37 -4.48 -12.71
C SER A 206 12.79 -4.69 -13.24
N PHE A 207 13.05 -4.46 -14.53
CA PHE A 207 14.41 -4.44 -15.07
C PHE A 207 15.25 -3.31 -14.46
N ASN A 208 14.65 -2.17 -14.16
CA ASN A 208 15.32 -1.11 -13.43
C ASN A 208 15.11 -1.28 -11.92
N ARG A 209 16.02 -2.02 -11.28
CA ARG A 209 15.93 -2.37 -9.86
C ARG A 209 16.18 -1.20 -8.89
N TYR A 210 16.56 -0.03 -9.41
CA TYR A 210 16.80 1.19 -8.63
C TYR A 210 15.72 2.26 -8.84
N ALA A 211 14.78 2.04 -9.77
CA ALA A 211 13.74 3.01 -10.09
C ALA A 211 12.73 3.14 -8.95
N TYR A 212 12.34 4.38 -8.65
CA TYR A 212 11.23 4.67 -7.77
C TYR A 212 9.94 4.81 -8.57
N ALA A 213 8.83 4.24 -8.05
CA ALA A 213 7.48 4.45 -8.58
C ALA A 213 7.35 4.23 -10.10
N ASN A 214 8.08 3.25 -10.66
CA ASN A 214 8.15 3.00 -12.12
C ASN A 214 8.48 4.26 -12.95
N ASN A 215 9.34 5.14 -12.41
CA ASN A 215 9.67 6.46 -12.98
C ASN A 215 8.46 7.40 -13.19
N ASN A 216 7.35 7.16 -12.48
CA ASN A 216 6.17 8.01 -12.55
C ASN A 216 5.60 8.26 -11.14
N PRO A 217 6.27 9.10 -10.34
CA PRO A 217 5.88 9.39 -8.96
C PRO A 217 4.57 10.20 -8.84
N TYR A 218 4.04 10.72 -9.95
CA TYR A 218 2.71 11.33 -9.99
C TYR A 218 1.58 10.31 -10.07
N LYS A 219 1.87 9.12 -10.58
CA LYS A 219 0.88 8.04 -10.75
C LYS A 219 1.05 6.96 -9.70
N TYR A 220 2.29 6.66 -9.33
CA TYR A 220 2.64 5.58 -8.42
C TYR A 220 3.45 6.09 -7.23
N ILE A 221 3.42 5.32 -6.16
CA ILE A 221 4.25 5.47 -4.96
C ILE A 221 4.77 4.08 -4.58
N ASP A 222 5.87 3.99 -3.84
CA ASP A 222 6.33 2.73 -3.25
C ASP A 222 6.08 2.75 -1.73
N PRO A 223 5.05 2.05 -1.20
CA PRO A 223 4.63 2.17 0.19
C PRO A 223 5.55 1.51 1.22
N ASP A 224 6.40 0.56 0.81
CA ASP A 224 7.32 -0.17 1.70
C ASP A 224 8.70 -0.43 1.10
N GLY A 225 9.02 0.28 0.01
CA GLY A 225 10.30 0.20 -0.65
C GLY A 225 10.48 -1.12 -1.41
N ARG A 226 9.41 -1.76 -1.87
CA ARG A 226 9.48 -3.03 -2.63
C ARG A 226 8.65 -3.02 -3.90
N ASP A 227 7.58 -2.23 -3.95
CA ASP A 227 6.69 -2.27 -5.11
C ASP A 227 5.94 -0.96 -5.33
N ALA A 228 5.97 -0.50 -6.58
CA ALA A 228 5.24 0.67 -7.02
C ALA A 228 3.74 0.37 -7.13
N THR A 229 2.94 1.11 -6.38
CA THR A 229 1.48 1.04 -6.41
C THR A 229 0.86 2.35 -6.80
N ARG A 230 -0.27 2.29 -7.49
CA ARG A 230 -0.94 3.51 -7.97
C ARG A 230 -1.47 4.29 -6.76
N ILE A 231 -1.36 5.62 -6.77
CA ILE A 231 -1.75 6.49 -5.63
C ILE A 231 -3.21 6.27 -5.18
N GLY A 232 -4.09 5.83 -6.08
CA GLY A 232 -5.49 5.46 -5.78
C GLY A 232 -5.76 3.98 -5.45
N GLN A 233 -4.74 3.11 -5.42
CA GLN A 233 -4.84 1.66 -5.18
C GLN A 233 -4.30 1.21 -3.82
N ARG A 234 -3.89 2.12 -2.92
CA ARG A 234 -3.38 1.77 -1.56
C ARG A 234 -4.32 0.88 -0.72
N LEU A 235 -5.61 0.84 -1.05
CA LEU A 235 -6.58 -0.09 -0.45
C LEU A 235 -6.28 -1.57 -0.78
N ASP A 236 -5.68 -1.89 -1.93
CA ASP A 236 -5.53 -3.26 -2.43
C ASP A 236 -4.36 -4.03 -1.82
N LEU A 237 -3.24 -3.38 -1.48
CA LEU A 237 -2.07 -4.07 -0.87
C LEU A 237 -2.37 -4.59 0.54
N ARG A 238 -3.13 -3.84 1.34
CA ARG A 238 -3.52 -4.28 2.69
C ARG A 238 -4.48 -5.45 2.66
N VAL A 239 -5.41 -5.45 1.70
CA VAL A 239 -6.32 -6.59 1.45
C VAL A 239 -5.53 -7.82 0.97
N GLN A 240 -4.49 -7.64 0.14
CA GLN A 240 -3.61 -8.72 -0.28
C GLN A 240 -2.75 -9.29 0.87
N ARG A 241 -2.19 -8.45 1.74
CA ARG A 241 -1.44 -8.91 2.93
C ARG A 241 -2.33 -9.64 3.94
N LEU A 242 -3.53 -9.13 4.21
CA LEU A 242 -4.56 -9.82 5.01
C LEU A 242 -5.01 -11.16 4.38
N ALA A 243 -5.14 -11.21 3.05
CA ALA A 243 -5.52 -12.42 2.32
C ALA A 243 -4.38 -13.45 2.21
N SER A 244 -3.12 -13.01 2.27
CA SER A 244 -1.93 -13.86 2.22
C SER A 244 -1.57 -14.54 3.55
N GLY A 245 -2.25 -14.16 4.65
CA GLY A 245 -2.00 -14.71 5.98
C GLY A 245 -0.76 -14.14 6.69
N GLU A 246 -0.09 -13.14 6.11
CA GLU A 246 1.02 -12.42 6.74
C GLU A 246 0.57 -11.65 8.01
N ILE A 247 -0.71 -11.30 8.11
CA ILE A 247 -1.32 -10.70 9.29
C ILE A 247 -2.29 -11.70 9.91
N ASN A 248 -1.97 -12.22 11.09
CA ASN A 248 -2.84 -13.12 11.84
C ASN A 248 -3.93 -12.33 12.59
N THR A 249 -5.19 -12.48 12.17
CA THR A 249 -6.35 -11.83 12.78
C THR A 249 -6.97 -12.61 13.94
N GLN A 250 -6.48 -13.82 14.26
CA GLN A 250 -6.97 -14.64 15.38
C GLN A 250 -6.63 -14.04 16.77
N GLN A 251 -5.72 -13.07 16.83
CA GLN A 251 -5.29 -12.46 18.09
C GLN A 251 -6.16 -11.25 18.51
N TYR A 252 -7.16 -10.89 17.70
CA TYR A 252 -8.12 -9.82 17.99
C TYR A 252 -9.50 -10.41 18.30
N ASN A 253 -9.61 -11.05 19.46
CA ASN A 253 -10.91 -11.41 20.02
C ASN A 253 -11.56 -10.16 20.63
N ALA A 254 -12.87 -10.02 20.43
CA ALA A 254 -13.68 -8.86 20.82
C ALA A 254 -13.56 -8.47 22.32
N GLU A 255 -13.05 -9.37 23.15
CA GLU A 255 -12.88 -9.18 24.59
C GLU A 255 -11.68 -8.27 24.95
N ASN A 256 -10.67 -8.14 24.07
CA ASN A 256 -9.50 -7.27 24.31
C ASN A 256 -9.68 -5.83 23.77
N MET A 257 -10.86 -5.48 23.24
CA MET A 257 -11.16 -4.15 22.69
C MET A 257 -11.79 -3.20 23.71
N ALA A 258 -12.12 -3.69 24.91
CA ALA A 258 -12.82 -2.90 25.92
C ALA A 258 -11.89 -1.99 26.77
N GLU A 259 -10.58 -2.25 26.81
CA GLU A 259 -9.64 -1.47 27.64
C GLU A 259 -8.82 -0.44 26.86
N ALA A 260 -8.87 -0.47 25.53
CA ALA A 260 -8.24 0.54 24.65
C ALA A 260 -9.23 1.62 24.16
N ALA A 261 -10.48 1.61 24.64
CA ALA A 261 -11.57 2.46 24.17
C ALA A 261 -12.15 3.35 25.27
N GLY A 262 -11.29 4.02 26.04
CA GLY A 262 -11.65 5.27 26.70
C GLY A 262 -11.76 6.39 25.67
N GLY A 263 -12.81 6.37 24.84
CA GLY A 263 -13.16 7.49 23.96
C GLY A 263 -13.35 7.12 22.48
N LEU A 264 -14.63 7.03 22.07
CA LEU A 264 -15.14 7.21 20.70
C LEU A 264 -14.61 6.17 19.68
N GLY A 265 -15.28 5.05 19.40
CA GLY A 265 -16.65 5.00 18.89
C GLY A 265 -16.69 5.23 17.37
N ALA A 266 -16.62 4.14 16.59
CA ALA A 266 -16.73 4.05 15.13
C ALA A 266 -15.58 4.68 14.30
N VAL A 267 -14.79 3.80 13.66
CA VAL A 267 -13.81 4.14 12.61
C VAL A 267 -14.57 4.64 11.36
N SER A 268 -14.78 5.95 11.27
CA SER A 268 -15.30 6.65 10.08
C SER A 268 -14.14 7.21 9.26
N LEU A 269 -13.84 6.59 8.11
CA LEU A 269 -12.85 7.06 7.13
C LEU A 269 -13.50 8.11 6.21
N LEU A 270 -13.39 9.40 6.55
CA LEU A 270 -13.66 10.53 5.65
C LEU A 270 -12.32 11.12 5.15
N ILE A 271 -12.18 11.32 3.84
CA ILE A 271 -11.06 12.09 3.24
C ILE A 271 -11.66 13.33 2.56
N PRO A 272 -11.19 14.55 2.83
CA PRO A 272 -11.56 15.73 2.05
C PRO A 272 -10.63 15.92 0.84
N GLY A 273 -11.22 16.16 -0.33
CA GLY A 273 -10.58 16.54 -1.59
C GLY A 273 -11.64 17.03 -2.60
N PRO A 274 -11.29 17.92 -3.55
CA PRO A 274 -12.22 18.88 -4.17
C PRO A 274 -13.14 18.33 -5.27
N GLU A 275 -13.32 17.02 -5.39
CA GLU A 275 -14.29 16.43 -6.33
C GLU A 275 -15.03 15.29 -5.62
N ASP A 276 -16.33 15.46 -5.45
CA ASP A 276 -17.25 14.56 -4.74
C ASP A 276 -17.17 13.11 -5.27
N ILE A 277 -16.36 12.27 -4.63
CA ILE A 277 -16.42 10.80 -4.80
C ILE A 277 -17.13 10.23 -3.58
N ALA A 278 -18.43 10.02 -3.74
CA ALA A 278 -19.33 9.49 -2.73
C ALA A 278 -18.83 8.17 -2.10
N LEU A 279 -18.99 8.11 -0.77
CA LEU A 279 -18.63 7.08 0.22
C LEU A 279 -19.15 5.65 -0.03
N ALA A 280 -19.79 5.36 -1.17
CA ALA A 280 -20.29 4.02 -1.50
C ALA A 280 -19.27 3.13 -2.25
N GLY A 281 -18.19 3.72 -2.79
CA GLY A 281 -17.28 3.01 -3.70
C GLY A 281 -16.14 2.21 -3.04
N VAL A 282 -15.78 2.50 -1.79
CA VAL A 282 -14.59 1.92 -1.15
C VAL A 282 -14.81 0.49 -0.64
N LEU A 283 -16.02 0.16 -0.17
CA LEU A 283 -16.43 -1.24 0.05
C LEU A 283 -16.59 -2.02 -1.26
N GLY A 284 -16.90 -1.32 -2.36
CA GLY A 284 -17.07 -1.90 -3.69
C GLY A 284 -15.76 -2.15 -4.45
N ARG A 285 -14.66 -1.47 -4.11
CA ARG A 285 -13.39 -1.61 -4.84
C ARG A 285 -12.47 -2.71 -4.32
N ALA A 286 -12.56 -3.07 -3.04
CA ALA A 286 -12.00 -4.32 -2.50
C ALA A 286 -12.59 -5.58 -3.18
N SER A 287 -13.70 -5.43 -3.91
CA SER A 287 -14.33 -6.48 -4.73
C SER A 287 -13.74 -6.59 -6.16
N THR A 288 -12.97 -5.61 -6.64
CA THR A 288 -12.61 -5.55 -8.08
C THR A 288 -11.47 -6.47 -8.52
N ILE A 289 -10.54 -6.84 -7.62
CA ILE A 289 -9.45 -7.80 -7.95
C ILE A 289 -9.91 -9.27 -7.76
N GLY A 290 -11.12 -9.47 -7.23
CA GLY A 290 -11.78 -10.77 -7.11
C GLY A 290 -12.99 -10.94 -8.02
N ARG A 291 -13.02 -10.33 -9.22
CA ARG A 291 -14.16 -10.46 -10.17
C ARG A 291 -14.45 -11.92 -10.65
N GLY A 292 -13.75 -12.92 -10.12
CA GLY A 292 -14.01 -14.36 -10.38
C GLY A 292 -14.20 -15.27 -9.16
N LYS A 293 -14.15 -14.82 -7.89
CA LYS A 293 -14.07 -15.78 -6.75
C LYS A 293 -14.79 -15.42 -5.42
N GLN A 294 -15.85 -14.60 -5.40
CA GLN A 294 -16.47 -14.17 -4.13
C GLN A 294 -17.97 -14.45 -3.94
N VAL A 295 -18.51 -15.53 -4.50
CA VAL A 295 -19.88 -15.95 -4.11
C VAL A 295 -19.84 -16.94 -2.92
N GLY A 296 -18.75 -17.70 -2.80
CA GLY A 296 -18.56 -18.74 -1.78
C GLY A 296 -18.39 -18.25 -0.35
N ASN A 297 -17.55 -17.22 -0.14
CA ASN A 297 -17.22 -16.66 1.17
C ASN A 297 -18.38 -15.88 1.84
N MET A 298 -19.57 -15.91 1.24
CA MET A 298 -20.78 -15.30 1.80
C MET A 298 -21.57 -16.26 2.70
N ILE A 299 -21.34 -17.57 2.58
CA ILE A 299 -22.19 -18.59 3.17
C ILE A 299 -21.33 -19.56 3.98
N LYS A 300 -21.72 -19.80 5.23
CA LYS A 300 -21.12 -20.82 6.07
C LYS A 300 -21.65 -22.19 5.64
N ALA A 301 -20.77 -23.19 5.58
CA ALA A 301 -21.13 -24.56 5.18
C ALA A 301 -22.13 -25.23 6.14
N ASP A 302 -22.29 -24.70 7.36
CA ASP A 302 -23.21 -25.18 8.40
C ASP A 302 -24.67 -24.72 8.20
N GLY A 303 -24.95 -23.92 7.17
CA GLY A 303 -26.29 -23.39 6.88
C GLY A 303 -26.79 -22.34 7.87
N SER A 304 -25.93 -21.81 8.74
CA SER A 304 -26.32 -20.81 9.74
C SER A 304 -26.48 -19.40 9.18
N THR A 305 -26.05 -19.16 7.93
CA THR A 305 -26.05 -17.83 7.31
C THR A 305 -27.49 -17.34 7.07
N LYS A 306 -27.78 -16.09 7.43
CA LYS A 306 -29.09 -15.46 7.22
C LYS A 306 -29.26 -14.95 5.79
N ALA A 307 -30.49 -14.98 5.28
CA ALA A 307 -30.82 -14.46 3.96
C ALA A 307 -30.60 -12.94 3.86
N SER A 308 -30.89 -12.20 4.93
CA SER A 308 -30.64 -10.76 5.05
C SER A 308 -29.15 -10.40 4.94
N ASP A 309 -28.28 -11.18 5.58
CA ASP A 309 -26.81 -11.01 5.53
C ASP A 309 -26.29 -11.24 4.10
N ILE A 310 -26.80 -12.26 3.41
CA ILE A 310 -26.43 -12.57 2.01
C ILE A 310 -26.87 -11.44 1.08
N LYS A 311 -28.09 -10.92 1.25
CA LYS A 311 -28.60 -9.78 0.47
C LYS A 311 -27.74 -8.53 0.69
N SER A 312 -27.41 -8.23 1.95
CA SER A 312 -26.56 -7.08 2.32
C SER A 312 -25.17 -7.19 1.70
N LYS A 313 -24.51 -8.34 1.86
CA LYS A 313 -23.15 -8.58 1.34
C LYS A 313 -23.10 -8.67 -0.20
N ALA A 314 -24.16 -9.14 -0.86
CA ALA A 314 -24.27 -9.08 -2.32
C ALA A 314 -24.44 -7.63 -2.79
N GLY A 315 -25.20 -6.82 -2.06
CA GLY A 315 -25.33 -5.38 -2.33
C GLY A 315 -24.00 -4.63 -2.20
N SER A 316 -23.19 -4.95 -1.19
CA SER A 316 -21.89 -4.29 -0.98
C SER A 316 -20.87 -4.59 -2.09
N VAL A 317 -21.02 -5.69 -2.83
CA VAL A 317 -20.17 -6.02 -4.00
C VAL A 317 -20.75 -5.55 -5.34
N GLY A 318 -21.81 -4.74 -5.30
CA GLY A 318 -22.39 -4.10 -6.48
C GLY A 318 -23.52 -4.88 -7.16
N PHE A 319 -23.99 -6.00 -6.58
CA PHE A 319 -25.15 -6.71 -7.13
C PHE A 319 -26.46 -6.01 -6.76
N LYS A 320 -27.36 -5.89 -7.72
CA LYS A 320 -28.67 -5.25 -7.53
C LYS A 320 -29.74 -6.30 -7.21
N PRO A 321 -30.61 -6.05 -6.22
CA PRO A 321 -31.73 -6.94 -5.96
C PRO A 321 -32.76 -6.84 -7.10
N THR A 322 -33.26 -7.98 -7.54
CA THR A 322 -34.37 -8.12 -8.49
C THR A 322 -35.30 -9.22 -8.02
N GLN A 323 -36.60 -8.96 -8.01
CA GLN A 323 -37.62 -9.92 -7.63
C GLN A 323 -38.87 -9.70 -8.49
N SER A 324 -39.36 -10.77 -9.12
CA SER A 324 -40.56 -10.72 -9.96
C SER A 324 -41.76 -11.24 -9.17
N GLY A 325 -42.64 -10.35 -8.72
CA GLY A 325 -43.80 -10.69 -7.88
C GLY A 325 -43.39 -11.51 -6.66
N ASN A 326 -44.07 -12.64 -6.42
CA ASN A 326 -43.75 -13.58 -5.33
C ASN A 326 -42.60 -14.56 -5.67
N GLY A 327 -41.81 -14.26 -6.70
CA GLY A 327 -40.67 -15.07 -7.12
C GLY A 327 -39.47 -14.97 -6.17
N PRO A 328 -38.41 -15.77 -6.41
CA PRO A 328 -37.20 -15.75 -5.58
C PRO A 328 -36.43 -14.44 -5.76
N LEU A 329 -35.83 -13.95 -4.67
CA LEU A 329 -34.96 -12.78 -4.70
C LEU A 329 -33.65 -13.13 -5.41
N LYS A 330 -33.28 -12.33 -6.40
CA LYS A 330 -32.03 -12.47 -7.16
C LYS A 330 -31.14 -11.27 -6.94
N MET A 331 -29.85 -11.50 -6.76
CA MET A 331 -28.83 -10.46 -6.79
C MET A 331 -28.12 -10.55 -8.14
N VAL A 332 -28.32 -9.54 -8.99
CA VAL A 332 -27.80 -9.49 -10.37
C VAL A 332 -26.59 -8.59 -10.47
N ASP A 333 -25.62 -8.97 -11.29
CA ASP A 333 -24.43 -8.16 -11.55
C ASP A 333 -24.66 -7.06 -12.61
N GLU A 334 -23.60 -6.33 -12.94
CA GLU A 334 -23.58 -5.26 -13.96
C GLU A 334 -24.03 -5.74 -15.35
N ASN A 335 -23.90 -7.04 -15.64
CA ASN A 335 -24.30 -7.66 -16.90
C ASN A 335 -25.71 -8.30 -16.84
N GLY A 336 -26.46 -8.07 -15.74
CA GLY A 336 -27.81 -8.62 -15.54
C GLY A 336 -27.83 -10.11 -15.20
N THR A 337 -26.68 -10.73 -14.92
CA THR A 337 -26.60 -12.15 -14.54
C THR A 337 -26.90 -12.32 -13.06
N ALA A 338 -27.87 -13.17 -12.71
CA ALA A 338 -28.18 -13.50 -11.32
C ALA A 338 -27.07 -14.36 -10.70
N ARG A 339 -26.19 -13.73 -9.91
CA ARG A 339 -25.05 -14.39 -9.24
C ARG A 339 -25.45 -15.09 -7.95
N VAL A 340 -26.46 -14.55 -7.26
CA VAL A 340 -27.04 -15.15 -6.05
C VAL A 340 -28.55 -15.22 -6.20
N THR A 341 -29.15 -16.38 -5.96
CA THR A 341 -30.61 -16.54 -5.93
C THR A 341 -31.04 -17.13 -4.59
N ILE A 342 -31.80 -16.36 -3.82
CA ILE A 342 -32.33 -16.76 -2.51
C ILE A 342 -33.75 -17.33 -2.70
N LYS A 343 -34.00 -18.51 -2.14
CA LYS A 343 -35.25 -19.26 -2.30
C LYS A 343 -35.80 -19.71 -0.96
N GLY A 344 -37.13 -19.65 -0.80
CA GLY A 344 -37.83 -20.08 0.42
C GLY A 344 -37.98 -21.60 0.59
N GLY A 345 -37.60 -22.39 -0.42
CA GLY A 345 -37.70 -23.86 -0.40
C GLY A 345 -38.71 -24.43 -1.41
N SER A 346 -38.51 -25.68 -1.82
CA SER A 346 -39.42 -26.46 -2.66
C SER A 346 -39.10 -27.97 -2.58
N GLU A 347 -40.09 -28.82 -2.83
CA GLU A 347 -39.89 -30.29 -2.89
C GLU A 347 -39.34 -30.79 -4.24
N ARG A 348 -38.96 -29.88 -5.14
CA ARG A 348 -38.65 -30.19 -6.54
C ARG A 348 -37.26 -30.77 -6.77
N ALA A 349 -36.33 -30.61 -5.83
CA ALA A 349 -34.95 -31.08 -5.95
C ALA A 349 -34.35 -31.51 -4.59
N PRO A 350 -33.39 -32.44 -4.59
CA PRO A 350 -32.59 -32.76 -3.41
C PRO A 350 -31.91 -31.51 -2.83
N GLY A 351 -31.94 -31.33 -1.51
CA GLY A 351 -31.37 -30.14 -0.83
C GLY A 351 -32.25 -28.88 -0.89
N SER A 352 -33.30 -28.83 -1.72
CA SER A 352 -34.11 -27.62 -1.89
C SER A 352 -35.29 -27.49 -0.92
N ARG A 353 -35.51 -28.45 0.00
CA ARG A 353 -36.71 -28.50 0.87
C ARG A 353 -36.84 -27.29 1.78
N GLY A 354 -35.73 -26.84 2.36
CA GLY A 354 -35.67 -25.65 3.19
C GLY A 354 -35.22 -24.41 2.42
N PRO A 355 -35.19 -23.23 3.08
CA PRO A 355 -34.59 -22.04 2.51
C PRO A 355 -33.14 -22.29 2.13
N HIS A 356 -32.78 -21.87 0.92
CA HIS A 356 -31.46 -22.12 0.37
C HIS A 356 -31.07 -21.03 -0.62
N VAL A 357 -29.81 -21.03 -0.99
CA VAL A 357 -29.24 -20.13 -1.98
C VAL A 357 -28.58 -20.92 -3.10
N GLU A 358 -28.73 -20.41 -4.33
CA GLU A 358 -28.04 -20.92 -5.51
C GLU A 358 -27.02 -19.87 -6.01
N LEU A 359 -25.83 -20.32 -6.37
CA LEU A 359 -24.72 -19.45 -6.77
C LEU A 359 -24.32 -19.66 -8.23
N LYS A 360 -23.79 -18.61 -8.86
CA LYS A 360 -23.11 -18.70 -10.16
C LYS A 360 -21.76 -17.98 -10.11
N ASP A 361 -20.75 -18.58 -10.71
CA ASP A 361 -19.44 -17.95 -10.93
C ASP A 361 -19.52 -16.82 -11.96
N SER A 362 -18.40 -16.20 -12.33
CA SER A 362 -18.33 -15.09 -13.31
C SER A 362 -18.73 -15.49 -14.74
N SER A 363 -18.56 -16.76 -15.12
CA SER A 363 -18.98 -17.29 -16.44
C SER A 363 -20.49 -17.57 -16.51
N GLY A 364 -21.17 -17.59 -15.37
CA GLY A 364 -22.60 -17.93 -15.28
C GLY A 364 -22.85 -19.42 -15.02
N GLN A 365 -21.79 -20.20 -14.82
CA GLN A 365 -21.82 -21.59 -14.40
C GLN A 365 -22.27 -21.68 -12.94
N ARG A 366 -23.13 -22.66 -12.63
CA ARG A 366 -23.56 -22.94 -11.26
C ARG A 366 -22.41 -23.51 -10.47
N VAL A 367 -22.22 -23.02 -9.24
CA VAL A 367 -21.16 -23.46 -8.33
C VAL A 367 -21.69 -23.66 -6.92
N ASN A 368 -21.01 -24.51 -6.14
CA ASN A 368 -21.22 -24.59 -4.69
C ASN A 368 -20.46 -23.46 -3.96
N PRO A 369 -20.57 -23.34 -2.62
CA PRO A 369 -19.84 -22.31 -1.86
C PRO A 369 -18.31 -22.46 -1.89
N ALA A 370 -17.78 -23.64 -2.21
CA ALA A 370 -16.34 -23.82 -2.43
C ALA A 370 -15.88 -23.34 -3.83
N GLY A 371 -16.83 -22.97 -4.71
CA GLY A 371 -16.55 -22.57 -6.09
C GLY A 371 -16.45 -23.74 -7.07
N GLU A 372 -16.83 -24.95 -6.65
CA GLU A 372 -16.80 -26.14 -7.51
C GLU A 372 -18.05 -26.17 -8.41
N PRO A 373 -17.92 -26.56 -9.69
CA PRO A 373 -19.05 -26.62 -10.62
C PRO A 373 -20.13 -27.62 -10.17
N VAL A 374 -21.39 -27.20 -10.19
CA VAL A 374 -22.54 -28.06 -9.86
C VAL A 374 -23.62 -27.99 -10.95
N THR A 375 -24.51 -28.98 -10.98
CA THR A 375 -25.68 -28.95 -11.87
C THR A 375 -26.91 -28.45 -11.12
N ARG A 376 -27.96 -28.08 -11.87
CA ARG A 376 -29.25 -27.66 -11.28
C ARG A 376 -29.89 -28.72 -10.38
N ARG A 377 -29.58 -30.01 -10.55
CA ARG A 377 -30.14 -31.10 -9.76
C ARG A 377 -29.19 -31.61 -8.67
N SER A 378 -27.96 -31.09 -8.62
CA SER A 378 -26.97 -31.48 -7.60
C SER A 378 -27.45 -31.00 -6.22
N PRO A 379 -27.37 -31.82 -5.16
CA PRO A 379 -27.71 -31.38 -3.80
C PRO A 379 -26.92 -30.13 -3.36
N GLU A 380 -25.65 -30.05 -3.75
CA GLU A 380 -24.71 -28.96 -3.43
C GLU A 380 -25.07 -27.62 -4.12
N ASN A 381 -25.94 -27.64 -5.14
CA ASN A 381 -26.47 -26.41 -5.74
C ASN A 381 -27.47 -25.69 -4.81
N HIS A 382 -27.99 -26.38 -3.79
CA HIS A 382 -28.96 -25.86 -2.84
C HIS A 382 -28.31 -25.70 -1.47
N THR A 383 -27.50 -24.64 -1.30
CA THR A 383 -26.82 -24.40 -0.04
C THR A 383 -27.81 -23.90 1.01
N PRO A 384 -28.01 -24.59 2.15
CA PRO A 384 -28.98 -24.19 3.17
C PRO A 384 -28.67 -22.81 3.77
N ILE A 385 -29.71 -22.07 4.12
CA ILE A 385 -29.62 -20.77 4.82
C ILE A 385 -30.75 -20.63 5.83
N ARG A 386 -30.64 -19.67 6.75
CA ARG A 386 -31.75 -19.24 7.60
C ARG A 386 -32.57 -18.17 6.87
N ASN A 387 -33.88 -18.42 6.70
CA ASN A 387 -34.76 -17.42 6.10
C ASN A 387 -35.22 -16.41 7.16
N ASP A 388 -34.87 -15.15 6.95
CA ASP A 388 -35.24 -14.01 7.79
C ASP A 388 -35.61 -12.78 6.95
N LEU A 389 -35.91 -12.99 5.66
CA LEU A 389 -36.34 -11.98 4.69
C LEU A 389 -37.85 -11.96 4.50
#